data_AF-A0A7R8VXL5-F1
#
_entry.id   AF-A0A7R8VXL5-F1
#
_cell.length_a   1.000
_cell.length_b   1.000
_cell.length_c   1.000
_cell.angle_alpha   90.00
_cell.angle_beta   90.00
_cell.angle_gamma   90.00
#
_symmetry.space_group_name_H-M   'P 1'
#
loop_
_entity.id
_entity.type
_entity.pdbx_description
1 polymer ?
#
loop_
_entity_poly.entity_id
_entity_poly.type
_entity_poly.pdbx_seq_one_letter_code
_entity_poly.pdbx_strand_id
1 'polypeptide(L)'
;VGDNQCLLQSIKNSANYNSFIDRASIWETRLADLDQHLHNLNLIQRKWVYLEPIFGAGTMSQDQARFQRVDHDFRYIMADVSRDSKVVSLCRISNLHQILGTLLDQLSRCQKSLNDFLEEKRSAFPRFYFLGDEDLLEILGQSTKPRVIQAHLKKLFVGIHSVAFDPSERHIAAIRSLERETVPLRQHVELTAKVEEWLCALEKEMKSTLRQLLIECVSDVERTRSEPDPLKFPSQVLCLCESVLFTRRCEEAITNNSLQHLLATLKVLYPNNTCWSLSRYCILTTPAGHSQGTVS
;
A
#
# COMPACT_ATOMS: atom_id res chain seq x y z
N VAL A 1 -26.55 -21.30 -20.11
CA VAL A 1 -27.96 -21.07 -19.70
C VAL A 1 -28.68 -20.18 -20.71
N GLY A 2 -28.07 -19.05 -21.09
CA GLY A 2 -28.61 -18.13 -22.11
C GLY A 2 -29.11 -18.79 -23.40
N ASP A 3 -28.31 -19.65 -24.06
CA ASP A 3 -28.73 -20.30 -25.31
C ASP A 3 -30.01 -21.14 -25.15
N ASN A 4 -30.14 -21.89 -24.06
CA ASN A 4 -31.32 -22.71 -23.78
C ASN A 4 -32.55 -21.86 -23.44
N GLN A 5 -32.36 -20.71 -22.79
CA GLN A 5 -33.43 -19.74 -22.58
C GLN A 5 -33.89 -19.12 -23.91
N CYS A 6 -32.97 -18.73 -24.79
CA CYS A 6 -33.27 -18.22 -26.14
C CYS A 6 -34.02 -19.26 -27.00
N LEU A 7 -33.62 -20.53 -26.91
CA LEU A 7 -34.32 -21.63 -27.57
C LEU A 7 -35.75 -21.78 -27.05
N LEU A 8 -35.97 -21.71 -25.73
CA LEU A 8 -37.32 -21.72 -25.16
C LEU A 8 -38.17 -20.53 -25.61
N GLN A 9 -37.59 -19.32 -25.70
CA GLN A 9 -38.31 -18.14 -26.23
C GLN A 9 -38.68 -18.32 -27.70
N SER A 10 -37.85 -19.00 -28.49
CA SER A 10 -38.17 -19.32 -29.88
C SER A 10 -39.28 -20.38 -30.00
N ILE A 11 -39.29 -21.37 -29.11
CA ILE A 11 -40.34 -22.41 -29.05
C ILE A 11 -41.69 -21.81 -28.64
N LYS A 12 -41.71 -20.78 -27.80
CA LYS A 12 -42.93 -20.03 -27.42
C LYS A 12 -43.65 -19.40 -28.60
N ASN A 13 -42.91 -19.00 -29.63
CA ASN A 13 -43.47 -18.37 -30.84
C ASN A 13 -43.99 -19.40 -31.87
N SER A 14 -43.90 -20.70 -31.58
CA SER A 14 -44.31 -21.76 -32.51
C SER A 14 -45.81 -22.08 -32.39
N ALA A 15 -46.42 -22.47 -33.51
CA ALA A 15 -47.85 -22.80 -33.58
C ALA A 15 -48.27 -23.96 -32.66
N ASN A 16 -47.34 -24.84 -32.29
CA ASN A 16 -47.60 -26.04 -31.49
C ASN A 16 -47.29 -25.84 -29.99
N TYR A 17 -46.99 -24.60 -29.56
CA TYR A 17 -46.63 -24.29 -28.17
C TYR A 17 -47.71 -24.70 -27.16
N ASN A 18 -48.99 -24.56 -27.53
CA ASN A 18 -50.12 -24.88 -26.65
C ASN A 18 -50.09 -26.33 -26.13
N SER A 19 -49.52 -27.27 -26.87
CA SER A 19 -49.42 -28.68 -26.47
C SER A 19 -48.29 -28.95 -25.46
N PHE A 20 -47.36 -28.01 -25.27
CA PHE A 20 -46.16 -28.19 -24.44
C PHE A 20 -45.97 -27.11 -23.37
N ILE A 21 -46.99 -26.25 -23.19
CA ILE A 21 -46.93 -25.08 -22.31
C ILE A 21 -46.48 -25.43 -20.89
N ASP A 22 -47.00 -26.51 -20.30
CA ASP A 22 -46.65 -26.94 -18.94
C ASP A 22 -45.17 -27.32 -18.82
N ARG A 23 -44.64 -28.05 -19.80
CA ARG A 23 -43.23 -28.47 -19.81
C ARG A 23 -42.31 -27.29 -20.06
N ALA A 24 -42.68 -26.40 -20.98
CA ALA A 24 -41.92 -25.20 -21.29
C ALA A 24 -41.85 -24.25 -20.08
N SER A 25 -42.96 -24.07 -19.36
CA SER A 25 -43.02 -23.24 -18.15
C SER A 25 -42.12 -23.78 -17.03
N ILE A 26 -42.11 -25.09 -16.79
CA ILE A 26 -41.22 -25.70 -15.78
C ILE A 26 -39.76 -25.44 -16.11
N TRP A 27 -39.35 -25.62 -17.37
CA TRP A 27 -37.97 -25.41 -17.78
C TRP A 27 -37.57 -23.94 -17.80
N GLU A 28 -38.50 -23.05 -18.14
CA GLU A 28 -38.27 -21.61 -18.06
C GLU A 28 -37.97 -21.18 -16.62
N THR A 29 -38.81 -21.57 -15.65
CA THR A 29 -38.57 -21.26 -14.23
C THR A 29 -37.25 -21.87 -13.76
N ARG A 30 -36.99 -23.16 -14.06
CA ARG A 30 -35.75 -23.83 -13.63
C ARG A 30 -34.50 -23.18 -14.22
N LEU A 31 -34.52 -22.78 -15.49
CA LEU A 31 -33.37 -22.13 -16.12
C LEU A 31 -33.17 -20.71 -15.60
N ALA A 32 -34.25 -19.97 -15.34
CA ALA A 32 -34.18 -18.66 -14.70
C ALA A 32 -33.60 -18.74 -13.28
N ASP A 33 -34.11 -19.65 -12.46
CA ASP A 33 -33.61 -19.88 -11.09
C ASP A 33 -32.15 -20.31 -11.11
N LEU A 34 -31.79 -21.21 -12.02
CA LEU A 34 -30.41 -21.68 -12.15
C LEU A 34 -29.44 -20.55 -12.53
N ASP A 35 -29.81 -19.69 -13.48
CA ASP A 35 -29.00 -18.54 -13.87
C ASP A 35 -28.74 -17.62 -12.68
N GLN A 36 -29.79 -17.30 -11.92
CA GLN A 36 -29.71 -16.46 -10.73
C GLN A 36 -28.85 -17.10 -9.63
N HIS A 37 -29.01 -18.41 -9.39
CA HIS A 37 -28.21 -19.14 -8.41
C HIS A 37 -26.72 -19.14 -8.77
N LEU A 38 -26.39 -19.43 -10.03
CA LEU A 38 -25.00 -19.43 -10.51
C LEU A 38 -24.38 -18.03 -10.43
N HIS A 39 -25.13 -16.99 -10.80
CA HIS A 39 -24.69 -15.61 -10.69
C HIS A 39 -24.38 -15.25 -9.21
N ASN A 40 -25.32 -15.50 -8.31
CA ASN A 40 -25.16 -15.21 -6.89
C ASN A 40 -24.02 -16.02 -6.26
N LEU A 41 -23.90 -17.31 -6.58
CA LEU A 41 -22.79 -18.16 -6.12
C LEU A 41 -21.44 -17.62 -6.58
N ASN A 42 -21.33 -17.14 -7.82
CA ASN A 42 -20.08 -16.55 -8.31
C ASN A 42 -19.70 -15.27 -7.53
N LEU A 43 -20.68 -14.40 -7.27
CA LEU A 43 -20.45 -13.18 -6.47
C LEU A 43 -20.04 -13.51 -5.04
N ILE A 44 -20.72 -14.47 -4.41
CA ILE A 44 -20.41 -14.96 -3.06
C ILE A 44 -18.99 -15.54 -3.03
N GLN A 45 -18.64 -16.41 -3.97
CA GLN A 45 -17.31 -17.03 -4.05
C GLN A 45 -16.21 -15.97 -4.16
N ARG A 46 -16.35 -14.99 -5.06
CA ARG A 46 -15.36 -13.92 -5.21
C ARG A 46 -15.17 -13.12 -3.92
N LYS A 47 -16.26 -12.74 -3.26
CA LYS A 47 -16.21 -12.01 -1.98
C LYS A 47 -15.62 -12.86 -0.84
N TRP A 48 -16.02 -14.13 -0.75
CA TRP A 48 -15.55 -15.05 0.28
C TRP A 48 -14.05 -15.33 0.14
N VAL A 49 -13.55 -15.57 -1.08
CA VAL A 49 -12.11 -15.79 -1.33
C VAL A 49 -11.27 -14.58 -0.91
N TYR A 50 -11.77 -13.36 -1.11
CA TYR A 50 -11.08 -12.15 -0.66
C TYR A 50 -11.11 -11.99 0.86
N LEU A 51 -12.25 -12.27 1.49
CA LEU A 51 -12.44 -12.03 2.93
C LEU A 51 -11.87 -13.13 3.83
N GLU A 52 -11.82 -14.38 3.36
CA GLU A 52 -11.42 -15.52 4.18
C GLU A 52 -10.01 -15.42 4.75
N PRO A 53 -8.97 -15.03 3.98
CA PRO A 53 -7.63 -14.87 4.54
C PRO A 53 -7.56 -13.77 5.60
N ILE A 54 -8.37 -12.71 5.43
CA ILE A 54 -8.37 -11.51 6.28
C ILE A 54 -8.99 -11.82 7.65
N PHE A 55 -10.18 -12.42 7.65
CA PHE A 55 -10.87 -12.81 8.89
C PHE A 55 -10.26 -14.09 9.48
N GLY A 56 -9.75 -15.01 8.66
CA GLY A 56 -9.06 -16.22 9.09
C GLY A 56 -7.79 -15.92 9.89
N ALA A 57 -7.06 -14.87 9.53
CA ALA A 57 -5.88 -14.39 10.27
C ALA A 57 -6.22 -13.66 11.58
N GLY A 58 -7.50 -13.34 11.83
CA GLY A 58 -7.94 -12.61 13.03
C GLY A 58 -7.58 -11.12 13.04
N THR A 59 -7.27 -10.54 11.88
CA THR A 59 -6.87 -9.12 11.74
C THR A 59 -7.98 -8.16 12.16
N MET A 60 -9.25 -8.58 12.08
CA MET A 60 -10.41 -7.77 12.47
C MET A 60 -11.38 -8.57 13.37
N SER A 61 -11.58 -8.10 14.61
CA SER A 61 -12.44 -8.79 15.59
C SER A 61 -13.93 -8.45 15.47
N GLN A 62 -14.26 -7.27 14.95
CA GLN A 62 -15.62 -6.71 14.99
C GLN A 62 -16.68 -7.53 14.24
N ASP A 63 -16.34 -8.06 13.06
CA ASP A 63 -17.25 -8.86 12.23
C ASP A 63 -16.85 -10.35 12.15
N GLN A 64 -15.91 -10.79 13.00
CA GLN A 64 -15.41 -12.17 12.98
C GLN A 64 -16.53 -13.21 13.14
N ALA A 65 -17.44 -13.00 14.10
CA ALA A 65 -18.57 -13.91 14.34
C ALA A 65 -19.61 -13.89 13.20
N ARG A 66 -19.72 -12.79 12.46
CA ARG A 66 -20.55 -12.71 11.26
C ARG A 66 -19.92 -13.53 10.14
N PHE A 67 -18.63 -13.31 9.89
CA PHE A 67 -17.90 -14.03 8.85
C PHE A 67 -17.85 -15.53 9.11
N GLN A 68 -17.64 -15.99 10.36
CA GLN A 68 -17.63 -17.42 10.70
C GLN A 68 -18.95 -18.14 10.37
N ARG A 69 -20.09 -17.48 10.58
CA ARG A 69 -21.40 -18.04 10.21
C ARG A 69 -21.55 -18.17 8.70
N VAL A 70 -21.18 -17.12 7.98
CA VAL A 70 -21.17 -17.11 6.51
C VAL A 70 -20.24 -18.18 5.95
N ASP A 71 -19.05 -18.33 6.54
CA ASP A 71 -18.06 -19.33 6.17
C ASP A 71 -18.57 -20.76 6.35
N HIS A 72 -19.19 -21.04 7.50
CA HIS A 72 -19.84 -22.33 7.75
C HIS A 72 -20.93 -22.64 6.72
N ASP A 73 -21.85 -21.70 6.49
CA ASP A 73 -22.99 -21.89 5.59
C ASP A 73 -22.54 -22.02 4.13
N PHE A 74 -21.55 -21.22 3.70
CA PHE A 74 -20.99 -21.34 2.36
C PHE A 74 -20.27 -22.68 2.15
N ARG A 75 -19.45 -23.12 3.11
CA ARG A 75 -18.78 -24.43 3.04
C ARG A 75 -19.78 -25.59 3.06
N TYR A 76 -20.88 -25.46 3.79
CA TYR A 76 -21.96 -26.46 3.79
C TYR A 76 -22.57 -26.61 2.39
N ILE A 77 -22.90 -25.50 1.70
CA ILE A 77 -23.40 -25.53 0.32
C ILE A 77 -22.36 -26.15 -0.62
N MET A 78 -21.10 -25.71 -0.53
CA MET A 78 -20.03 -26.22 -1.39
C MET A 78 -19.75 -27.71 -1.18
N ALA A 79 -19.94 -28.23 0.03
CA ALA A 79 -19.83 -29.66 0.31
C ALA A 79 -20.94 -30.48 -0.37
N ASP A 80 -22.16 -29.95 -0.43
CA ASP A 80 -23.27 -30.59 -1.16
C ASP A 80 -23.02 -30.58 -2.68
N VAL A 81 -22.54 -29.45 -3.22
CA VAL A 81 -22.13 -29.33 -4.63
C VAL A 81 -20.97 -30.28 -4.97
N SER A 82 -20.02 -30.45 -4.04
CA SER A 82 -18.92 -31.41 -4.22
C SER A 82 -19.41 -32.86 -4.22
N ARG A 83 -20.53 -33.16 -3.54
CA ARG A 83 -21.10 -34.51 -3.48
C ARG A 83 -21.90 -34.84 -4.75
N ASP A 84 -22.63 -33.88 -5.29
CA ASP A 84 -23.34 -34.01 -6.56
C ASP A 84 -23.02 -32.85 -7.50
N SER A 85 -22.08 -33.08 -8.42
CA SER A 85 -21.58 -32.08 -9.36
C SER A 85 -22.57 -31.72 -10.48
N LYS A 86 -23.77 -32.31 -10.48
CA LYS A 86 -24.81 -31.98 -11.46
C LYS A 86 -25.38 -30.60 -11.16
N VAL A 87 -25.30 -29.71 -12.15
CA VAL A 87 -25.82 -28.33 -12.06
C VAL A 87 -27.32 -28.27 -11.73
N VAL A 88 -28.10 -29.26 -12.17
CA VAL A 88 -29.54 -29.36 -11.87
C VAL A 88 -29.81 -29.68 -10.40
N SER A 89 -28.86 -30.29 -9.69
CA SER A 89 -29.00 -30.62 -8.27
C SER A 89 -29.00 -29.38 -7.38
N LEU A 90 -28.41 -28.27 -7.84
CA LEU A 90 -28.54 -26.96 -7.17
C LEU A 90 -30.00 -26.52 -7.06
N CYS A 91 -30.83 -26.78 -8.08
CA CYS A 91 -32.26 -26.46 -8.06
C CYS A 91 -33.07 -27.34 -7.11
N ARG A 92 -32.48 -28.41 -6.54
CA ARG A 92 -33.15 -29.30 -5.58
C ARG A 92 -32.98 -28.84 -4.13
N ILE A 93 -32.04 -27.94 -3.87
CA ILE A 93 -31.81 -27.39 -2.53
C ILE A 93 -32.96 -26.45 -2.20
N SER A 94 -33.76 -26.80 -1.18
CA SER A 94 -34.88 -25.99 -0.72
C SER A 94 -34.40 -24.64 -0.21
N ASN A 95 -35.09 -23.56 -0.59
CA ASN A 95 -34.80 -22.18 -0.16
C ASN A 95 -33.41 -21.67 -0.55
N LEU A 96 -32.75 -22.26 -1.55
CA LEU A 96 -31.41 -21.84 -1.98
C LEU A 96 -31.34 -20.34 -2.31
N HIS A 97 -32.36 -19.81 -3.00
CA HIS A 97 -32.44 -18.39 -3.32
C HIS A 97 -32.33 -17.49 -2.08
N GLN A 98 -33.09 -17.81 -1.01
CA GLN A 98 -33.07 -17.06 0.24
C GLN A 98 -31.74 -17.19 0.98
N ILE A 99 -31.15 -18.40 0.97
CA ILE A 99 -29.85 -18.65 1.60
C ILE A 99 -28.75 -17.85 0.89
N LEU A 100 -28.67 -17.94 -0.44
CA LEU A 100 -27.70 -17.19 -1.24
C LEU A 100 -27.90 -15.67 -1.09
N GLY A 101 -29.14 -15.19 -1.08
CA GLY A 101 -29.44 -13.77 -0.82
C GLY A 101 -28.95 -13.31 0.55
N THR A 102 -29.17 -14.12 1.59
CA THR A 102 -28.72 -13.83 2.95
C THR A 102 -27.18 -13.85 3.04
N LEU A 103 -26.52 -14.84 2.45
CA LEU A 103 -25.05 -14.92 2.40
C LEU A 103 -24.44 -13.71 1.70
N LEU A 104 -25.01 -13.29 0.57
CA LEU A 104 -24.53 -12.14 -0.19
C LEU A 104 -24.70 -10.82 0.59
N ASP A 105 -25.82 -10.63 1.29
CA ASP A 105 -26.02 -9.46 2.17
C ASP A 105 -25.00 -9.46 3.32
N GLN A 106 -24.82 -10.58 4.01
CA GLN A 106 -23.86 -10.67 5.12
C GLN A 106 -22.42 -10.46 4.66
N LEU A 107 -22.00 -11.04 3.53
CA LEU A 107 -20.69 -10.78 2.94
C LEU A 107 -20.51 -9.33 2.55
N SER A 108 -21.54 -8.69 2.00
CA SER A 108 -21.48 -7.27 1.62
C SER A 108 -21.35 -6.36 2.84
N ARG A 109 -21.98 -6.72 3.97
CA ARG A 109 -21.79 -6.02 5.25
C ARG A 109 -20.37 -6.19 5.79
N CYS A 110 -19.83 -7.42 5.80
CA CYS A 110 -18.43 -7.66 6.19
C CYS A 110 -17.47 -6.85 5.33
N GLN A 111 -17.66 -6.85 4.00
CA GLN A 111 -16.82 -6.10 3.08
C GLN A 111 -16.92 -4.59 3.32
N LYS A 112 -18.12 -4.07 3.58
CA LYS A 112 -18.29 -2.65 3.90
C LYS A 112 -17.55 -2.29 5.19
N SER A 113 -17.72 -3.07 6.26
CA SER A 113 -17.02 -2.81 7.52
C SER A 113 -15.50 -2.87 7.36
N LEU A 114 -14.99 -3.80 6.54
CA LEU A 114 -13.57 -3.88 6.21
C LEU A 114 -13.11 -2.62 5.48
N ASN A 115 -13.84 -2.17 4.47
CA ASN A 115 -13.50 -0.97 3.72
C ASN A 115 -13.52 0.29 4.60
N ASP A 116 -14.52 0.43 5.46
CA ASP A 116 -14.63 1.54 6.40
C ASP A 116 -13.43 1.55 7.38
N PHE A 117 -13.03 0.37 7.89
CA PHE A 117 -11.84 0.22 8.72
C PHE A 117 -10.54 0.57 7.99
N LEU A 118 -10.35 0.10 6.75
CA LEU A 118 -9.17 0.41 5.95
C LEU A 118 -9.10 1.91 5.63
N GLU A 119 -10.24 2.53 5.34
CA GLU A 119 -10.31 3.97 5.06
C GLU A 119 -10.01 4.80 6.31
N GLU A 120 -10.50 4.39 7.49
CA GLU A 120 -10.12 4.99 8.77
C GLU A 120 -8.59 4.96 8.93
N LYS A 121 -7.96 3.81 8.69
CA LYS A 121 -6.51 3.66 8.80
C LYS A 121 -5.76 4.50 7.75
N ARG A 122 -6.24 4.57 6.51
CA ARG A 122 -5.68 5.44 5.46
C ARG A 122 -5.78 6.92 5.81
N SER A 123 -6.90 7.35 6.38
CA SER A 123 -7.07 8.73 6.81
C SER A 123 -6.11 9.12 7.95
N ALA A 124 -5.80 8.17 8.84
CA ALA A 124 -4.86 8.39 9.95
C ALA A 124 -3.40 8.51 9.46
N PHE A 125 -3.01 7.78 8.41
CA PHE A 125 -1.69 7.90 7.80
C PHE A 125 -1.79 7.91 6.26
N PRO A 126 -1.77 9.08 5.61
CA PRO A 126 -2.06 9.23 4.17
C PRO A 126 -1.16 8.44 3.22
N ARG A 127 0.03 7.98 3.64
CA ARG A 127 0.87 7.14 2.76
C ARG A 127 0.26 5.75 2.51
N PHE A 128 -0.67 5.30 3.34
CA PHE A 128 -1.38 4.04 3.13
C PHE A 128 -2.28 4.06 1.88
N TYR A 129 -2.60 5.21 1.30
CA TYR A 129 -3.27 5.27 -0.01
C TYR A 129 -2.42 4.69 -1.15
N PHE A 130 -1.10 4.62 -0.97
CA PHE A 130 -0.18 4.02 -1.95
C PHE A 130 0.03 2.51 -1.76
N LEU A 131 -0.57 1.92 -0.72
CA LEU A 131 -0.54 0.48 -0.48
C LEU A 131 -1.86 -0.17 -0.93
N GLY A 132 -1.74 -1.35 -1.53
CA GLY A 132 -2.89 -2.23 -1.76
C GLY A 132 -3.47 -2.74 -0.45
N ASP A 133 -4.74 -3.18 -0.48
CA ASP A 133 -5.45 -3.64 0.72
C ASP A 133 -4.74 -4.82 1.41
N GLU A 134 -4.18 -5.75 0.63
CA GLU A 134 -3.41 -6.90 1.16
C GLU A 134 -2.16 -6.47 1.95
N ASP A 135 -1.35 -5.59 1.36
CA ASP A 135 -0.15 -5.03 1.99
C ASP A 135 -0.51 -4.24 3.27
N LEU A 136 -1.61 -3.48 3.22
CA LEU A 136 -2.09 -2.70 4.34
C LEU A 136 -2.57 -3.59 5.49
N LEU A 137 -3.27 -4.69 5.18
CA LEU A 137 -3.71 -5.64 6.19
C LEU A 137 -2.55 -6.43 6.80
N GLU A 138 -1.54 -6.78 6.01
CA GLU A 138 -0.35 -7.47 6.50
C GLU A 138 0.42 -6.61 7.51
N ILE A 139 0.66 -5.33 7.20
CA ILE A 139 1.35 -4.42 8.13
C ILE A 139 0.51 -4.13 9.39
N LEU A 140 -0.82 -4.02 9.27
CA LEU A 140 -1.72 -3.82 10.41
C LEU A 140 -1.80 -5.07 11.31
N GLY A 141 -1.81 -6.27 10.74
CA GLY A 141 -1.91 -7.53 11.49
C GLY A 141 -0.59 -8.00 12.11
N GLN A 142 0.55 -7.63 11.51
CA GLN A 142 1.89 -8.08 11.95
C GLN A 142 2.82 -6.90 12.26
N SER A 143 2.26 -5.87 12.90
CA SER A 143 2.91 -4.59 13.19
C SER A 143 4.16 -4.65 14.07
N THR A 144 4.38 -5.76 14.76
CA THR A 144 5.50 -5.96 15.69
C THR A 144 6.64 -6.80 15.11
N LYS A 145 6.45 -7.44 13.94
CA LYS A 145 7.47 -8.31 13.36
C LYS A 145 8.45 -7.49 12.50
N PRO A 146 9.75 -7.42 12.87
CA PRO A 146 10.74 -6.63 12.13
C PRO A 146 10.80 -6.95 10.64
N ARG A 147 10.69 -8.23 10.26
CA ARG A 147 10.74 -8.65 8.85
C ARG A 147 9.62 -8.07 8.00
N VAL A 148 8.40 -8.03 8.54
CA VAL A 148 7.22 -7.49 7.85
C VAL A 148 7.35 -5.98 7.71
N ILE A 149 7.71 -5.30 8.81
CA ILE A 149 7.97 -3.85 8.83
C ILE A 149 8.95 -3.46 7.72
N GLN A 150 10.08 -4.15 7.59
CA GLN A 150 11.10 -3.86 6.58
C GLN A 150 10.57 -3.99 5.14
N ALA A 151 9.78 -5.03 4.86
CA ALA A 151 9.24 -5.29 3.53
C ALA A 151 8.30 -4.16 3.06
N HIS A 152 7.44 -3.67 3.95
CA HIS A 152 6.47 -2.61 3.62
C HIS A 152 7.04 -1.20 3.76
N LEU A 153 8.01 -0.95 4.65
CA LEU A 153 8.63 0.38 4.81
C LEU A 153 9.25 0.87 3.50
N LYS A 154 9.89 -0.01 2.73
CA LYS A 154 10.45 0.32 1.41
C LYS A 154 9.37 0.78 0.42
N LYS A 155 8.14 0.26 0.52
CA LYS A 155 7.01 0.69 -0.30
C LYS A 155 6.44 2.04 0.17
N LEU A 156 6.46 2.31 1.47
CA LEU A 156 5.93 3.53 2.09
C LEU A 156 6.88 4.74 2.01
N PHE A 157 8.18 4.49 2.04
CA PHE A 157 9.22 5.51 2.04
C PHE A 157 10.25 5.22 0.97
N VAL A 158 10.23 5.99 -0.11
CA VAL A 158 11.16 5.84 -1.23
C VAL A 158 12.64 5.98 -0.80
N GLY A 159 12.92 6.85 0.18
CA GLY A 159 14.27 7.09 0.69
C GLY A 159 14.75 6.11 1.78
N ILE A 160 13.88 5.21 2.28
CA ILE A 160 14.25 4.24 3.30
C ILE A 160 14.24 2.86 2.68
N HIS A 161 15.42 2.26 2.53
CA HIS A 161 15.53 0.87 2.09
C HIS A 161 15.34 -0.11 3.25
N SER A 162 15.93 0.20 4.40
CA SER A 162 15.76 -0.59 5.62
C SER A 162 15.93 0.27 6.87
N VAL A 163 15.52 -0.25 8.02
CA VAL A 163 15.74 0.38 9.32
C VAL A 163 16.64 -0.47 10.21
N ALA A 164 17.35 0.15 11.16
CA ALA A 164 18.08 -0.56 12.20
C ALA A 164 17.26 -0.55 13.48
N PHE A 165 17.02 -1.73 14.04
CA PHE A 165 16.36 -1.88 15.33
C PHE A 165 17.38 -1.88 16.47
N ASP A 166 16.91 -1.54 17.66
CA ASP A 166 17.67 -1.71 18.89
C ASP A 166 17.82 -3.21 19.24
N PRO A 167 18.70 -3.58 20.20
CA PRO A 167 18.88 -4.99 20.59
C PRO A 167 17.61 -5.66 21.12
N SER A 168 16.62 -4.88 21.56
CA SER A 168 15.34 -5.38 22.05
C SER A 168 14.27 -5.55 20.95
N GLU A 169 14.56 -5.13 19.72
CA GLU A 169 13.65 -5.07 18.57
C GLU A 169 12.34 -4.30 18.85
N ARG A 170 12.36 -3.36 19.80
CA ARG A 170 11.22 -2.52 20.16
C ARG A 170 11.32 -1.11 19.64
N HIS A 171 12.52 -0.67 19.28
CA HIS A 171 12.74 0.67 18.81
C HIS A 171 13.50 0.70 17.49
N ILE A 172 13.16 1.65 16.64
CA ILE A 172 13.94 2.01 15.45
C ILE A 172 14.99 3.02 15.86
N ALA A 173 16.26 2.66 15.68
CA ALA A 173 17.43 3.45 16.05
C ALA A 173 18.01 4.23 14.86
N ALA A 174 17.92 3.69 13.65
CA ALA A 174 18.48 4.33 12.46
C ALA A 174 17.69 3.97 11.20
N ILE A 175 17.82 4.80 10.17
CA ILE A 175 17.32 4.53 8.83
C ILE A 175 18.50 4.27 7.87
N ARG A 176 18.29 3.42 6.87
CA ARG A 176 19.31 3.02 5.89
C ARG A 176 18.82 3.19 4.47
N SER A 177 19.66 3.79 3.62
CA SER A 177 19.41 3.93 2.19
C SER A 177 19.72 2.64 1.43
N LEU A 178 19.43 2.63 0.12
CA LEU A 178 19.77 1.53 -0.79
C LEU A 178 21.30 1.37 -0.92
N GLU A 179 22.03 2.49 -0.89
CA GLU A 179 23.49 2.59 -0.95
C GLU A 179 24.16 2.27 0.39
N ARG A 180 23.39 1.80 1.38
CA ARG A 180 23.83 1.45 2.74
C ARG A 180 24.29 2.64 3.58
N GLU A 181 23.95 3.86 3.16
CA GLU A 181 24.11 5.05 4.00
C GLU A 181 23.20 4.91 5.22
N THR A 182 23.76 5.06 6.43
CA THR A 182 23.02 4.86 7.68
C THR A 182 22.92 6.19 8.43
N VAL A 183 21.70 6.64 8.71
CA VAL A 183 21.43 7.85 9.47
C VAL A 183 20.84 7.47 10.83
N PRO A 184 21.58 7.67 11.94
CA PRO A 184 21.05 7.44 13.28
C PRO A 184 19.97 8.48 13.59
N LEU A 185 18.84 8.02 14.13
CA LEU A 185 17.79 8.90 14.62
C LEU A 185 18.22 9.51 15.95
N ARG A 186 17.90 10.79 16.16
CA ARG A 186 18.22 11.49 17.41
C ARG A 186 17.45 10.91 18.59
N GLN A 187 16.18 10.60 18.35
CA GLN A 187 15.32 9.90 19.28
C GLN A 187 14.90 8.57 18.65
N HIS A 188 15.00 7.52 19.46
CA HIS A 188 14.55 6.18 19.07
C HIS A 188 13.03 6.17 18.95
N VAL A 189 12.51 5.56 17.88
CA VAL A 189 11.06 5.48 17.64
C VAL A 189 10.55 4.15 18.17
N GLU A 190 9.65 4.18 19.14
CA GLU A 190 9.04 2.98 19.72
C GLU A 190 8.02 2.35 18.78
N LEU A 191 8.08 1.03 18.62
CA LEU A 191 7.10 0.23 17.89
C LEU A 191 5.88 -0.03 18.79
N THR A 192 4.77 0.65 18.48
CA THR A 192 3.50 0.44 19.17
C THR A 192 2.59 -0.51 18.38
N ALA A 193 1.53 -1.01 19.03
CA ALA A 193 0.54 -1.87 18.36
C ALA A 193 -0.19 -1.16 17.21
N LYS A 194 -0.36 0.16 17.31
CA LYS A 194 -1.00 1.00 16.30
C LYS A 194 0.03 1.51 15.29
N VAL A 195 0.04 0.90 14.12
CA VAL A 195 1.03 1.14 13.07
C VAL A 195 1.12 2.62 12.67
N GLU A 196 -0.04 3.26 12.54
CA GLU A 196 -0.15 4.65 12.13
C GLU A 196 0.56 5.62 13.09
N GLU A 197 0.56 5.32 14.40
CA GLU A 197 1.15 6.19 15.42
C GLU A 197 2.68 6.21 15.31
N TRP A 198 3.31 5.02 15.26
CA TRP A 198 4.77 4.94 15.18
C TRP A 198 5.29 5.30 13.78
N LEU A 199 4.54 5.06 12.70
CA LEU A 199 4.91 5.55 11.36
C LEU A 199 4.89 7.09 11.28
N CYS A 200 3.89 7.73 11.89
CA CYS A 200 3.85 9.18 12.02
C CYS A 200 5.02 9.71 12.85
N ALA A 201 5.36 9.03 13.95
CA ALA A 201 6.51 9.37 14.78
C ALA A 201 7.82 9.24 13.98
N LEU A 202 8.00 8.14 13.23
CA LEU A 202 9.16 7.93 12.36
C LEU A 202 9.31 9.04 11.33
N GLU A 203 8.22 9.46 10.66
CA GLU A 203 8.28 10.56 9.70
C GLU A 203 8.70 11.88 10.36
N LYS A 204 8.14 12.20 11.54
CA LYS A 204 8.48 13.40 12.30
C LYS A 204 9.94 13.38 12.75
N GLU A 205 10.39 12.26 13.32
CA GLU A 205 11.76 12.09 13.81
C GLU A 205 12.79 12.10 12.67
N MET A 206 12.47 11.51 11.52
CA MET A 206 13.31 11.60 10.33
C MET A 206 13.51 13.05 9.90
N LYS A 207 12.43 13.84 9.79
CA LYS A 207 12.51 15.27 9.42
C LYS A 207 13.27 16.08 10.48
N SER A 208 13.01 15.82 11.76
CA SER A 208 13.68 16.51 12.87
C SER A 208 15.18 16.21 12.88
N THR A 209 15.56 14.95 12.74
CA THR A 209 16.94 14.48 12.69
C THR A 209 17.71 15.12 11.53
N LEU A 210 17.16 15.07 10.31
CA LEU A 210 17.80 15.69 9.14
C LEU A 210 17.96 17.20 9.28
N ARG A 211 16.95 17.89 9.84
CA ARG A 211 17.02 19.32 10.12
C ARG A 211 18.15 19.64 11.11
N GLN A 212 18.26 18.89 12.21
CA GLN A 212 19.31 19.11 13.20
C GLN A 212 20.69 18.81 12.63
N LEU A 213 20.84 17.72 11.86
CA LEU A 213 22.09 17.40 11.17
C LEU A 213 22.52 18.51 10.21
N LEU A 214 21.59 19.14 9.50
CA LEU A 214 21.91 20.28 8.64
C LEU A 214 22.42 21.49 9.44
N ILE A 215 21.74 21.85 10.52
CA ILE A 215 22.15 22.98 11.39
C ILE A 215 23.54 22.73 11.98
N GLU A 216 23.79 21.51 12.47
CA GLU A 216 25.08 21.11 12.99
C GLU A 216 26.17 21.15 11.91
N CYS A 217 25.89 20.63 10.71
CA CYS A 217 26.83 20.63 9.60
C CYS A 217 27.25 22.05 9.21
N VAL A 218 26.29 22.96 9.04
CA VAL A 218 26.57 24.37 8.70
C VAL A 218 27.38 25.05 9.81
N SER A 219 26.98 24.84 11.06
CA SER A 219 27.69 25.43 12.22
C SER A 219 29.12 24.91 12.36
N ASP A 220 29.34 23.63 12.07
CA ASP A 220 30.66 23.00 12.15
C ASP A 220 31.62 23.57 11.09
N VAL A 221 31.13 23.75 9.86
CA VAL A 221 31.90 24.38 8.77
C VAL A 221 32.21 25.84 9.07
N GLU A 222 31.25 26.60 9.60
CA GLU A 222 31.48 28.01 9.97
C GLU A 222 32.51 28.16 11.09
N ARG A 223 32.47 27.27 12.09
CA ARG A 223 33.38 27.27 13.23
C ARG A 223 34.79 26.82 12.86
N THR A 224 34.91 25.72 12.13
CA THR A 224 36.20 25.12 11.77
C THR A 224 36.83 25.76 10.53
N ARG A 225 36.05 26.52 9.74
CA ARG A 225 36.44 27.05 8.43
C ARG A 225 36.96 25.97 7.48
N SER A 226 36.53 24.72 7.70
CA SER A 226 36.95 23.53 6.95
C SER A 226 35.78 22.93 6.18
N GLU A 227 36.06 22.06 5.21
CA GLU A 227 35.02 21.36 4.45
C GLU A 227 34.18 20.44 5.37
N PRO A 228 32.89 20.23 5.05
CA PRO A 228 32.02 19.39 5.86
C PRO A 228 32.47 17.92 5.80
N ASP A 229 32.54 17.28 6.96
CA ASP A 229 33.06 15.91 7.11
C ASP A 229 32.10 14.86 6.49
N PRO A 230 32.51 14.16 5.41
CA PRO A 230 31.67 13.18 4.72
C PRO A 230 31.43 11.89 5.51
N LEU A 231 32.21 11.63 6.56
CA LEU A 231 32.00 10.46 7.44
C LEU A 231 30.98 10.75 8.55
N LYS A 232 30.73 12.03 8.84
CA LYS A 232 29.88 12.46 9.95
C LYS A 232 28.45 12.78 9.52
N PHE A 233 28.27 13.34 8.32
CA PHE A 233 26.96 13.79 7.84
C PHE A 233 26.51 13.03 6.61
N PRO A 234 25.20 12.81 6.45
CA PRO A 234 24.68 12.16 5.28
C PRO A 234 24.86 13.03 4.02
N SER A 235 25.00 12.37 2.88
CA SER A 235 25.23 12.97 1.56
C SER A 235 24.24 14.09 1.24
N GLN A 236 22.95 13.87 1.51
CA GLN A 236 21.90 14.87 1.33
C GLN A 236 22.15 16.15 2.15
N VAL A 237 22.63 16.00 3.39
CA VAL A 237 22.94 17.14 4.28
C VAL A 237 24.19 17.87 3.78
N LEU A 238 25.23 17.15 3.35
CA LEU A 238 26.46 17.73 2.80
C LEU A 238 26.14 18.62 1.57
N CYS A 239 25.38 18.08 0.61
CA CYS A 239 24.97 18.82 -0.60
C CYS A 239 24.23 20.13 -0.27
N LEU A 240 23.29 20.04 0.67
CA LEU A 240 22.48 21.18 1.06
C LEU A 240 23.30 22.21 1.84
N CYS A 241 24.19 21.75 2.73
CA CYS A 241 25.13 22.60 3.46
C CYS A 241 26.01 23.40 2.50
N GLU A 242 26.64 22.74 1.52
CA GLU A 242 27.47 23.41 0.51
C GLU A 242 26.66 24.42 -0.31
N SER A 243 25.43 24.08 -0.69
CA SER A 243 24.55 25.00 -1.43
C SER A 243 24.24 26.26 -0.62
N VAL A 244 23.90 26.10 0.67
CA VAL A 244 23.61 27.23 1.58
C VAL A 244 24.85 28.11 1.77
N LEU A 245 26.02 27.50 2.02
CA LEU A 245 27.27 28.23 2.21
C LEU A 245 27.74 28.93 0.94
N PHE A 246 27.58 28.29 -0.21
CA PHE A 246 27.87 28.87 -1.51
C PHE A 246 27.03 30.12 -1.75
N THR A 247 25.70 30.03 -1.56
CA THR A 247 24.79 31.18 -1.72
C THR A 247 25.20 32.33 -0.81
N ARG A 248 25.47 32.06 0.48
CA ARG A 248 25.91 33.09 1.42
C ARG A 248 27.23 33.75 1.00
N ARG A 249 28.22 32.95 0.59
CA ARG A 249 29.52 33.46 0.09
C ARG A 249 29.32 34.36 -1.14
N CYS A 250 28.42 34.00 -2.04
CA CYS A 250 28.08 34.83 -3.20
C CYS A 250 27.44 36.15 -2.79
N GLU A 251 26.46 36.15 -1.88
CA GLU A 251 25.81 37.36 -1.37
C GLU A 251 26.84 38.30 -0.71
N GLU A 252 27.68 37.78 0.18
CA GLU A 252 28.77 38.55 0.82
C GLU A 252 29.76 39.11 -0.20
N ALA A 253 30.15 38.33 -1.21
CA ALA A 253 31.08 38.77 -2.25
C ALA A 253 30.49 39.86 -3.14
N ILE A 254 29.19 39.82 -3.42
CA ILE A 254 28.47 40.86 -4.16
C ILE A 254 28.45 42.15 -3.33
N THR A 255 28.06 42.08 -2.05
CA THR A 255 28.02 43.26 -1.17
C THR A 255 29.40 43.90 -0.99
N ASN A 256 30.45 43.07 -0.90
CA ASN A 256 31.82 43.53 -0.68
C ASN A 256 32.61 43.79 -1.97
N ASN A 257 31.98 43.70 -3.15
CA ASN A 257 32.65 43.82 -4.47
C ASN A 257 33.89 42.89 -4.65
N SER A 258 33.86 41.69 -4.06
CA SER A 258 34.98 40.72 -4.06
C SER A 258 34.71 39.45 -4.86
N LEU A 259 33.75 39.50 -5.80
CA LEU A 259 33.36 38.37 -6.67
C LEU A 259 34.54 37.68 -7.38
N GLN A 260 35.52 38.45 -7.86
CA GLN A 260 36.69 37.88 -8.55
C GLN A 260 37.57 37.03 -7.60
N HIS A 261 37.70 37.45 -6.34
CA HIS A 261 38.43 36.70 -5.32
C HIS A 261 37.70 35.40 -4.96
N LEU A 262 36.37 35.46 -4.81
CA LEU A 262 35.55 34.26 -4.58
C LEU A 262 35.68 33.27 -5.76
N LEU A 263 35.63 33.75 -7.00
CA LEU A 263 35.79 32.92 -8.18
C LEU A 263 37.17 32.24 -8.23
N ALA A 264 38.24 32.96 -7.88
CA ALA A 264 39.59 32.39 -7.80
C ALA A 264 39.66 31.30 -6.73
N THR A 265 39.08 31.53 -5.56
CA THR A 265 39.04 30.56 -4.45
C THR A 265 38.27 29.29 -4.85
N LEU A 266 37.11 29.43 -5.49
CA LEU A 266 36.31 28.30 -5.93
C LEU A 266 36.98 27.48 -7.04
N LYS A 267 37.73 28.11 -7.95
CA LYS A 267 38.51 27.40 -8.98
C LYS A 267 39.63 26.56 -8.37
N VAL A 268 40.22 27.00 -7.26
CA VAL A 268 41.25 26.25 -6.53
C VAL A 268 40.64 25.09 -5.75
N LEU A 269 39.48 25.30 -5.12
CA LEU A 269 38.77 24.25 -4.36
C LEU A 269 38.13 23.19 -5.27
N TYR A 270 37.64 23.59 -6.45
CA TYR A 270 36.94 22.72 -7.38
C TYR A 270 37.59 22.71 -8.78
N PRO A 271 38.84 22.25 -8.91
CA PRO A 271 39.62 22.34 -10.15
C PRO A 271 38.99 21.57 -11.32
N ASN A 272 38.12 20.60 -11.04
CA ASN A 272 37.44 19.77 -12.05
C ASN A 272 35.91 19.99 -12.16
N ASN A 273 35.34 21.04 -11.55
CA ASN A 273 33.87 21.24 -11.48
C ASN A 273 33.08 20.04 -10.90
N THR A 274 33.74 19.14 -10.17
CA THR A 274 33.17 17.86 -9.72
C THR A 274 32.28 17.96 -8.48
N CYS A 275 32.08 19.15 -7.88
CA CYS A 275 31.23 19.32 -6.70
C CYS A 275 29.77 18.89 -6.94
N TRP A 276 29.29 18.99 -8.18
CA TRP A 276 27.96 18.49 -8.56
C TRP A 276 27.83 16.94 -8.56
N SER A 277 28.93 16.20 -8.37
CA SER A 277 28.87 14.73 -8.27
C SER A 277 28.23 14.23 -6.97
N LEU A 278 28.13 15.07 -5.93
CA LEU A 278 27.40 14.73 -4.70
C LEU A 278 25.88 14.73 -4.90
N SER A 279 25.34 15.42 -5.92
CA SER A 279 23.89 15.34 -6.23
C SER A 279 23.44 13.94 -6.64
N ARG A 280 24.38 13.09 -7.07
CA ARG A 280 24.15 11.69 -7.42
C ARG A 280 23.91 10.79 -6.19
N TYR A 281 24.19 11.29 -4.98
CA TYR A 281 23.99 10.58 -3.71
C TYR A 281 22.77 11.07 -2.92
N CYS A 282 22.01 12.06 -3.42
CA CYS A 282 20.84 12.60 -2.72
C CYS A 282 19.70 11.57 -2.57
N ILE A 283 19.41 11.19 -1.32
CA ILE A 283 18.38 10.21 -0.92
C ILE A 283 16.92 10.66 -1.22
N LEU A 284 16.66 11.94 -1.58
CA LEU A 284 15.28 12.46 -1.66
C LEU A 284 14.93 13.33 -2.88
N THR A 285 15.68 13.29 -3.98
CA THR A 285 15.18 13.93 -5.21
C THR A 285 14.24 12.96 -5.95
N THR A 286 12.94 13.19 -5.82
CA THR A 286 11.96 12.79 -6.85
C THR A 286 12.51 13.18 -8.22
N PRO A 287 12.56 12.27 -9.21
CA PRO A 287 12.92 12.66 -10.56
C PRO A 287 11.76 13.49 -11.13
N ALA A 288 11.95 14.81 -11.19
CA ALA A 288 11.14 15.64 -12.08
C ALA A 288 11.44 15.16 -13.51
N GLY A 289 10.42 14.60 -14.16
CA GLY A 289 10.53 13.94 -15.45
C GLY A 289 11.31 14.74 -16.48
N HIS A 290 12.41 14.17 -16.96
CA HIS A 290 12.93 14.47 -18.29
C HIS A 290 12.38 13.41 -19.23
N SER A 291 11.15 13.61 -19.72
CA SER A 291 10.69 12.97 -20.94
C SER A 291 11.38 13.66 -22.12
N GLN A 292 12.59 13.23 -22.45
CA GLN A 292 13.06 13.32 -23.83
C GLN A 292 12.29 12.28 -24.64
N GLY A 293 11.13 12.70 -25.14
CA GLY A 293 10.42 12.04 -26.22
C GLY A 293 10.59 12.88 -27.47
N THR A 294 11.63 12.61 -28.24
CA THR A 294 11.65 12.92 -29.67
C THR A 294 10.49 12.20 -30.33
N VAL A 295 9.49 12.95 -30.78
CA VAL A 295 8.45 12.46 -31.69
C VAL A 295 8.70 13.14 -33.03
N SER A 296 9.12 12.33 -34.01
CA SER A 296 8.76 12.51 -35.41
C SER A 296 7.37 11.93 -35.62
#